data_AF-A0A5B9RD88-F1
#
_entry.id   AF-A0A5B9RD88-F1
#
_cell.length_a   1.000
_cell.length_b   1.000
_cell.length_c   1.000
_cell.angle_alpha   90.00
_cell.angle_beta   90.00
_cell.angle_gamma   90.00
#
_symmetry.space_group_name_H-M   'P 1'
#
loop_
_entity.id
_entity.type
_entity.pdbx_description
1 polymer ?
#
loop_
_entity_poly.entity_id
_entity_poly.type
_entity_poly.pdbx_seq_one_letter_code
_entity_poly.pdbx_strand_id
1 'polypeptide(L)'
;MKLHTIKIRSILKERYLRDHLTKFFRTNNFNTQYIDLIVKISGDSDSIFYSLSKFTSIDLNNMPEKVNFVNQVVKKFNILSDAYESKTSINNKILIYYKEVDERSYKKYVRNINMSTKLNKFSDEILPVNNIPYNTDYKGWGIVTPSSTNPGSFIINDVYFDNNIDHIIVDYINYNLNKITIFYKDNNVFKFSDFKTKNDKFQRSFNTGLVVYFDEDKPFFSFDDSVQKPVYKKDKEGNPTKERLDIIKPINPLSVNENEEQIESAPDFNIVTFDIETYSINNVYNILSVCFGRTFVDQNQFYIGDYKSTNELLKAVFDKLFSEEFNKSIVYIHNGVNFDLIFIVKFLLSLKSIEITPIYKDGKFLSLTIRYGKYKTKKGKIGFHYVLTIRDSMLLLPSSLSKLAKSFDVKQQKDIFPYNFPNKNNLNYVGEVPGYNFFDPKKVSIEDYNKYVESFKGSKWNLKTETLNYCSKDCISLHQILINFCELVYNKFMVNALTCPTLPSLAFKVFRTMFLPNNIEIPLLIKAVYDNIYQAYYGGHVDLYVPKGPILDNGKVLSVNKIKELNIPKIVEQKGIDYIKKFYNTVKHYDINSLYPKAMSKFKYPTDIIGYFIGDITLIENYVHLVIKVI
;
A
#
# COMPACT_ATOMS: atom_id res chain seq x y z
N MET A 1 -2.84 22.55 -21.81
CA MET A 1 -1.86 22.00 -22.78
C MET A 1 -2.07 22.73 -24.09
N LYS A 2 -1.03 23.33 -24.66
CA LYS A 2 -1.04 24.09 -25.92
C LYS A 2 -0.60 23.18 -27.07
N LEU A 3 -1.02 23.48 -28.29
CA LEU A 3 -0.68 22.73 -29.50
C LEU A 3 -0.04 23.65 -30.53
N HIS A 4 1.17 23.30 -30.97
CA HIS A 4 1.83 23.93 -32.11
C HIS A 4 1.85 22.95 -33.29
N THR A 5 1.23 23.34 -34.40
CA THR A 5 1.07 22.49 -35.59
C THR A 5 1.91 23.02 -36.74
N ILE A 6 2.77 22.17 -37.30
CA ILE A 6 3.61 22.49 -38.45
C ILE A 6 3.11 21.67 -39.64
N LYS A 7 2.57 22.33 -40.67
CA LYS A 7 2.17 21.68 -41.92
C LYS A 7 3.38 21.45 -42.81
N ILE A 8 3.58 20.24 -43.28
CA ILE A 8 4.71 19.85 -44.13
C ILE A 8 4.17 19.68 -45.56
N ARG A 9 4.84 20.29 -46.54
CA ARG A 9 4.41 20.30 -47.96
C ARG A 9 5.10 19.24 -48.81
N SER A 10 6.00 18.45 -48.22
CA SER A 10 6.86 17.45 -48.87
C SER A 10 7.14 16.28 -47.92
N ILE A 11 7.76 15.22 -48.42
CA ILE A 11 8.23 14.11 -47.58
C ILE A 11 9.16 14.66 -46.47
N LEU A 12 8.81 14.37 -45.22
CA LEU A 12 9.57 14.78 -44.06
C LEU A 12 10.87 13.98 -43.99
N LYS A 13 12.02 14.66 -44.05
CA LYS A 13 13.35 14.05 -43.82
C LYS A 13 13.87 14.43 -42.43
N GLU A 14 14.80 13.64 -41.90
CA GLU A 14 15.47 13.90 -40.62
C GLU A 14 15.88 15.38 -40.47
N ARG A 15 16.59 15.92 -41.47
CA ARG A 15 17.10 17.29 -41.44
C ARG A 15 15.98 18.31 -41.25
N TYR A 16 14.84 18.14 -41.92
CA TYR A 16 13.70 19.05 -41.83
C TYR A 16 12.97 18.93 -40.49
N LEU A 17 12.81 17.72 -39.96
CA LEU A 17 12.22 17.51 -38.63
C LEU A 17 13.07 18.20 -37.55
N ARG A 18 14.39 18.03 -37.62
CA ARG A 18 15.36 18.70 -36.75
C ARG A 18 15.22 20.21 -36.82
N ASP A 19 15.24 20.78 -38.03
CA ASP A 19 15.13 22.23 -38.24
C ASP A 19 13.81 22.79 -37.66
N HIS A 20 12.69 22.09 -37.85
CA HIS A 20 11.39 22.49 -37.32
C HIS A 20 11.33 22.47 -35.79
N LEU A 21 11.89 21.44 -35.15
CA LEU A 21 11.92 21.34 -33.68
C LEU A 21 12.88 22.37 -33.08
N THR A 22 14.04 22.60 -33.69
CA THR A 22 14.96 23.65 -33.26
C THR A 22 14.33 25.04 -33.42
N LYS A 23 13.60 25.28 -34.53
CA LYS A 23 12.86 26.53 -34.73
C LYS A 23 11.78 26.72 -33.66
N PHE A 24 11.04 25.67 -33.30
CA PHE A 24 10.03 25.72 -32.24
C PHE A 24 10.59 26.29 -30.93
N PHE A 25 11.77 25.85 -30.49
CA PHE A 25 12.42 26.37 -29.27
C PHE A 25 12.95 27.79 -29.42
N ARG A 26 13.26 28.26 -30.64
CA ARG A 26 13.81 29.60 -30.88
C ARG A 26 12.73 30.66 -31.05
N THR A 27 11.58 30.32 -31.63
CA THR A 27 10.58 31.31 -32.07
C THR A 27 9.33 31.37 -31.21
N ASN A 28 9.09 30.40 -30.32
CA ASN A 28 7.95 30.46 -29.42
C ASN A 28 8.31 31.24 -28.15
N ASN A 29 7.45 32.18 -27.78
CA ASN A 29 7.57 32.92 -26.52
C ASN A 29 6.94 32.09 -25.39
N PHE A 30 7.75 31.72 -24.40
CA PHE A 30 7.32 30.98 -23.21
C PHE A 30 7.34 31.93 -21.99
N ASN A 31 6.34 31.83 -21.11
CA ASN A 31 6.29 32.65 -19.90
C ASN A 31 6.97 31.98 -18.70
N THR A 32 7.40 30.73 -18.85
CA THR A 32 8.10 29.95 -17.81
C THR A 32 9.43 29.43 -18.35
N GLN A 33 10.38 29.17 -17.45
CA GLN A 33 11.66 28.55 -17.80
C GLN A 33 11.51 27.06 -18.18
N TYR A 34 10.47 26.37 -17.69
CA TYR A 34 10.32 24.93 -17.88
C TYR A 34 9.05 24.60 -18.65
N ILE A 35 9.12 23.61 -19.53
CA ILE A 35 7.96 23.09 -20.26
C ILE A 35 7.92 21.56 -20.27
N ASP A 36 6.73 20.98 -20.17
CA ASP A 36 6.48 19.57 -20.55
C ASP A 36 6.07 19.55 -22.01
N LEU A 37 6.66 18.68 -22.85
CA LEU A 37 6.23 18.52 -24.24
C LEU A 37 6.27 17.09 -24.76
N ILE A 38 5.46 16.84 -25.79
CA ILE A 38 5.44 15.62 -26.58
C ILE A 38 5.32 15.95 -28.06
N VAL A 39 6.08 15.26 -28.90
CA VAL A 39 6.08 15.40 -30.36
C VAL A 39 5.39 14.20 -31.01
N LYS A 40 4.46 14.49 -31.91
CA LYS A 40 3.79 13.50 -32.75
C LYS A 40 3.87 13.88 -34.23
N ILE A 41 3.75 12.90 -35.10
CA ILE A 41 3.58 13.08 -36.54
C ILE A 41 2.29 12.42 -37.01
N SER A 42 1.62 13.00 -38.01
CA SER A 42 0.48 12.37 -38.67
C SER A 42 0.93 11.21 -39.55
N GLY A 43 0.19 10.11 -39.56
CA GLY A 43 0.36 8.98 -40.48
C GLY A 43 -0.39 9.15 -41.80
N ASP A 44 -0.64 8.03 -42.49
CA ASP A 44 -1.26 7.95 -43.82
C ASP A 44 -2.66 8.58 -43.91
N SER A 45 -3.38 8.69 -42.79
CA SER A 45 -4.64 9.42 -42.65
C SER A 45 -4.54 10.52 -41.59
N ASP A 46 -5.29 11.61 -41.76
CA ASP A 46 -5.35 12.74 -40.81
C ASP A 46 -5.88 12.34 -39.39
N SER A 47 -6.29 11.08 -39.22
CA SER A 47 -6.78 10.47 -37.97
C SER A 47 -5.75 9.61 -37.23
N ILE A 48 -4.60 9.28 -37.83
CA ILE A 48 -3.57 8.43 -37.21
C ILE A 48 -2.36 9.29 -36.83
N PHE A 49 -1.88 9.16 -35.59
CA PHE A 49 -0.72 9.90 -35.10
C PHE A 49 0.29 9.01 -34.40
N TYR A 50 1.55 9.10 -34.81
CA TYR A 50 2.66 8.38 -34.20
C TYR A 50 3.41 9.30 -33.24
N SER A 51 3.67 8.80 -32.02
CA SER A 51 4.39 9.58 -31.00
C SER A 51 5.90 9.37 -31.12
N LEU A 52 6.61 10.44 -31.49
CA LEU A 52 8.06 10.45 -31.64
C LEU A 52 8.80 10.74 -30.32
N SER A 53 8.09 11.21 -29.29
CA SER A 53 8.62 11.31 -27.93
C SER A 53 7.60 10.83 -26.91
N LYS A 54 8.06 10.63 -25.67
CA LYS A 54 7.18 10.62 -24.49
C LYS A 54 6.99 12.08 -24.02
N PHE A 55 6.14 12.28 -23.01
CA PHE A 55 6.08 13.56 -22.31
C PHE A 55 7.41 13.81 -21.60
N THR A 56 8.08 14.90 -21.97
CA THR A 56 9.41 15.24 -21.47
C THR A 56 9.43 16.67 -20.97
N SER A 57 9.88 16.87 -19.73
CA SER A 57 10.13 18.20 -19.18
C SER A 57 11.50 18.70 -19.63
N ILE A 58 11.59 19.95 -20.08
CA ILE A 58 12.82 20.61 -20.55
C ILE A 58 13.00 21.95 -19.84
N ASP A 59 14.22 22.22 -19.39
CA ASP A 59 14.66 23.57 -19.06
C ASP A 59 15.02 24.35 -20.34
N LEU A 60 14.24 25.40 -20.63
CA LEU A 60 14.41 26.24 -21.81
C LEU A 60 15.71 27.07 -21.77
N ASN A 61 16.43 27.16 -20.66
CA ASN A 61 17.76 27.74 -20.60
C ASN A 61 18.87 26.71 -20.82
N ASN A 62 18.57 25.41 -20.70
CA ASN A 62 19.52 24.32 -20.90
C ASN A 62 19.59 23.89 -22.38
N MET A 63 20.59 24.41 -23.11
CA MET A 63 20.81 24.07 -24.52
C MET A 63 21.07 22.57 -24.77
N PRO A 64 21.93 21.89 -23.98
CA PRO A 64 22.09 20.43 -24.06
C PRO A 64 20.78 19.63 -23.98
N GLU A 65 19.85 20.00 -23.09
CA GLU A 65 18.56 19.29 -22.96
C GLU A 65 17.70 19.44 -24.21
N LYS A 66 17.62 20.66 -24.78
CA LYS A 66 16.90 20.91 -26.03
C LYS A 66 17.50 20.09 -27.18
N VAL A 67 18.82 20.07 -27.30
CA VAL A 67 19.52 19.29 -28.34
C VAL A 67 19.29 17.79 -28.16
N ASN A 68 19.40 17.28 -26.93
CA ASN A 68 19.19 15.87 -26.63
C ASN A 68 17.75 15.44 -26.93
N PHE A 69 16.76 16.25 -26.55
CA PHE A 69 15.36 15.97 -26.88
C PHE A 69 15.14 15.90 -28.39
N VAL A 70 15.67 16.86 -29.16
CA VAL A 70 15.59 16.84 -30.63
C VAL A 70 16.26 15.58 -31.20
N ASN A 71 17.44 15.21 -30.70
CA ASN A 71 18.13 13.99 -31.11
C ASN A 71 17.32 12.73 -30.83
N GLN A 72 16.67 12.63 -29.67
CA GLN A 72 15.83 11.48 -29.33
C GLN A 72 14.61 11.36 -30.24
N VAL A 73 13.95 12.49 -30.50
CA VAL A 73 12.79 12.55 -31.40
C VAL A 73 13.19 12.14 -32.82
N VAL A 74 14.33 12.63 -33.31
CA VAL A 74 14.87 12.29 -34.63
C VAL A 74 15.32 10.83 -34.70
N LYS A 75 16.01 10.30 -33.68
CA LYS A 75 16.39 8.89 -33.63
C LYS A 75 15.17 7.98 -33.71
N LYS A 76 14.11 8.30 -32.97
CA LYS A 76 12.86 7.54 -33.01
C LYS A 76 12.13 7.69 -34.35
N PHE A 77 12.21 8.86 -34.97
CA PHE A 77 11.73 9.07 -36.33
C PHE A 77 12.45 8.16 -37.33
N ASN A 78 13.79 8.04 -37.25
CA ASN A 78 14.56 7.17 -38.14
C ASN A 78 14.23 5.68 -37.94
N ILE A 79 14.12 5.22 -36.68
CA ILE A 79 13.70 3.84 -36.39
C ILE A 79 12.31 3.55 -36.97
N LEU A 80 11.39 4.51 -36.87
CA LEU A 80 10.06 4.40 -37.46
C LEU A 80 10.07 4.56 -38.98
N SER A 81 11.01 5.29 -39.59
CA SER A 81 11.11 5.33 -41.05
C SER A 81 11.63 4.01 -41.59
N ASP A 82 12.65 3.43 -40.96
CA ASP A 82 13.30 2.19 -41.39
C ASP A 82 12.35 0.99 -41.29
N ALA A 83 11.51 0.96 -40.25
CA ALA A 83 10.48 -0.08 -40.09
C ALA A 83 9.29 0.06 -41.08
N TYR A 84 9.17 1.19 -41.78
CA TYR A 84 8.00 1.54 -42.60
C TYR A 84 8.35 1.97 -44.04
N GLU A 85 9.55 1.68 -44.55
CA GLU A 85 10.01 2.04 -45.92
C GLU A 85 9.13 1.50 -47.07
N SER A 86 8.05 0.76 -46.81
CA SER A 86 7.19 0.20 -47.85
C SER A 86 5.89 0.95 -48.17
N LYS A 87 5.55 2.10 -47.56
CA LYS A 87 4.35 2.87 -47.99
C LYS A 87 4.54 4.39 -47.98
N THR A 88 4.38 4.93 -49.19
CA THR A 88 4.32 6.34 -49.57
C THR A 88 3.11 7.07 -48.96
N SER A 89 3.35 7.94 -47.97
CA SER A 89 2.42 9.03 -47.64
C SER A 89 3.18 10.24 -47.14
N ILE A 90 2.78 11.42 -47.60
CA ILE A 90 3.27 12.71 -47.12
C ILE A 90 2.82 12.83 -45.64
N ASN A 91 3.78 12.82 -44.69
CA ASN A 91 3.52 13.16 -43.29
C ASN A 91 3.06 14.62 -43.21
N ASN A 92 1.75 14.86 -43.26
CA ASN A 92 1.22 16.20 -43.49
C ASN A 92 1.46 17.18 -42.33
N LYS A 93 1.63 16.70 -41.09
CA LYS A 93 1.75 17.56 -39.90
C LYS A 93 2.72 17.02 -38.84
N ILE A 94 3.54 17.90 -38.27
CA ILE A 94 4.19 17.70 -36.96
C ILE A 94 3.33 18.40 -35.91
N LEU A 95 2.98 17.68 -34.85
CA LEU A 95 2.24 18.19 -33.70
C LEU A 95 3.15 18.23 -32.48
N ILE A 96 3.34 19.42 -31.92
CA ILE A 96 4.09 19.64 -30.68
C ILE A 96 3.08 20.06 -29.62
N TYR A 97 2.75 19.14 -28.71
CA TYR A 97 1.94 19.46 -27.55
C TYR A 97 2.85 19.88 -26.42
N TYR A 98 2.58 21.02 -25.79
CA TYR A 98 3.39 21.48 -24.68
C TYR A 98 2.57 22.15 -23.57
N LYS A 99 3.16 22.24 -22.39
CA LYS A 99 2.58 22.87 -21.20
C LYS A 99 3.72 23.55 -20.44
N GLU A 100 3.52 24.82 -20.13
CA GLU A 100 4.40 25.58 -19.23
C GLU A 100 4.26 25.04 -17.80
N VAL A 101 5.39 24.76 -17.13
CA VAL A 101 5.44 24.15 -15.80
C VAL A 101 6.39 24.90 -14.87
N ASP A 102 6.17 24.72 -13.56
CA ASP A 102 7.03 25.29 -12.53
C ASP A 102 8.31 24.47 -12.31
N GLU A 103 9.29 25.11 -11.66
CA GLU A 103 10.57 24.50 -11.31
C GLU A 103 10.42 23.24 -10.46
N ARG A 104 9.40 23.20 -9.59
CA ARG A 104 9.14 22.06 -8.71
C ARG A 104 8.77 20.81 -9.51
N SER A 105 7.92 20.98 -10.53
CA SER A 105 7.48 19.91 -11.43
C SER A 105 8.64 19.43 -12.31
N TYR A 106 9.45 20.35 -12.82
CA TYR A 106 10.67 20.03 -13.56
C TYR A 106 11.69 19.25 -12.69
N LYS A 107 12.00 19.73 -11.48
CA LYS A 107 12.87 19.03 -10.53
C LYS A 107 12.35 17.65 -10.16
N LYS A 108 11.03 17.47 -10.06
CA LYS A 108 10.39 16.16 -9.85
C LYS A 108 10.59 15.23 -11.06
N TYR A 109 10.43 15.74 -12.28
CA TYR A 109 10.70 14.98 -13.50
C TYR A 109 12.17 14.58 -13.62
N VAL A 110 13.10 15.51 -13.43
CA VAL A 110 14.56 15.23 -13.44
C VAL A 110 14.93 14.21 -12.37
N ARG A 111 14.35 14.31 -11.16
CA ARG A 111 14.56 13.32 -10.10
C ARG A 111 14.04 11.93 -10.49
N ASN A 112 12.87 11.86 -11.12
CA ASN A 112 12.29 10.60 -11.59
C ASN A 112 13.07 10.00 -12.76
N ILE A 113 13.58 10.84 -13.68
CA ILE A 113 14.48 10.40 -14.75
C ILE A 113 15.81 9.94 -14.18
N ASN A 114 16.43 10.66 -13.25
CA ASN A 114 17.69 10.24 -12.63
C ASN A 114 17.53 8.93 -11.83
N MET A 115 16.32 8.64 -11.32
CA MET A 115 15.98 7.32 -10.79
C MET A 115 15.83 6.28 -11.91
N SER A 116 15.16 6.60 -13.01
CA SER A 116 14.94 5.65 -14.11
C SER A 116 16.17 5.41 -14.99
N THR A 117 17.09 6.36 -15.16
CA THR A 117 18.38 6.20 -15.83
C THR A 117 19.40 5.48 -14.96
N LYS A 118 19.23 5.50 -13.63
CA LYS A 118 19.90 4.55 -12.72
C LYS A 118 19.36 3.12 -12.85
N LEU A 119 18.09 2.95 -13.25
CA LEU A 119 17.44 1.64 -13.45
C LEU A 119 17.57 1.09 -14.87
N ASN A 120 17.59 1.93 -15.91
CA ASN A 120 17.71 1.53 -17.31
C ASN A 120 19.16 1.39 -17.79
N LYS A 121 20.15 1.58 -16.89
CA LYS A 121 21.54 1.13 -17.12
C LYS A 121 21.74 -0.36 -16.80
N PHE A 122 20.70 -1.06 -16.35
CA PHE A 122 20.81 -2.44 -15.87
C PHE A 122 20.27 -3.52 -16.83
N SER A 123 19.78 -3.16 -18.02
CA SER A 123 19.22 -4.13 -18.97
C SER A 123 19.96 -4.26 -20.30
N ASP A 124 21.06 -3.54 -20.49
CA ASP A 124 21.96 -3.75 -21.62
C ASP A 124 23.30 -4.20 -21.00
N GLU A 125 23.74 -5.43 -21.33
CA GLU A 125 25.02 -6.09 -20.98
C GLU A 125 25.75 -5.51 -19.77
N ILE A 126 25.81 -6.21 -18.63
CA ILE A 126 26.52 -5.79 -17.38
C ILE A 126 27.79 -4.99 -17.75
N LEU A 127 27.68 -3.66 -17.81
CA LEU A 127 28.75 -2.85 -18.37
C LEU A 127 29.91 -2.83 -17.37
N PRO A 128 31.17 -2.80 -17.84
CA PRO A 128 32.32 -2.70 -16.96
C PRO A 128 32.16 -1.56 -15.94
N VAL A 129 32.20 -1.92 -14.65
CA VAL A 129 32.14 -0.96 -13.54
C VAL A 129 33.28 0.04 -13.74
N ASN A 130 32.93 1.32 -13.89
CA ASN A 130 33.88 2.40 -14.20
C ASN A 130 34.73 2.16 -15.46
N ASN A 131 34.18 1.52 -16.51
CA ASN A 131 34.88 1.17 -17.75
C ASN A 131 36.09 0.21 -17.57
N ILE A 132 36.23 -0.42 -16.40
CA ILE A 132 37.32 -1.36 -16.13
C ILE A 132 37.03 -2.70 -16.84
N PRO A 133 37.88 -3.19 -17.77
CA PRO A 133 37.64 -4.43 -18.50
C PRO A 133 37.45 -5.63 -17.58
N TYR A 134 36.52 -6.52 -17.92
CA TYR A 134 36.31 -7.78 -17.21
C TYR A 134 37.24 -8.87 -17.72
N ASN A 135 38.54 -8.61 -17.83
CA ASN A 135 39.54 -9.64 -18.13
C ASN A 135 40.64 -9.62 -17.08
N THR A 136 41.45 -10.68 -17.03
CA THR A 136 42.57 -10.80 -16.09
C THR A 136 43.95 -10.68 -16.76
N ASP A 137 44.00 -10.35 -18.06
CA ASP A 137 45.25 -10.01 -18.72
C ASP A 137 45.62 -8.55 -18.45
N TYR A 138 46.00 -8.28 -17.19
CA TYR A 138 46.38 -6.95 -16.75
C TYR A 138 47.61 -6.41 -17.50
N LYS A 139 48.41 -7.26 -18.15
CA LYS A 139 49.55 -6.80 -18.94
C LYS A 139 49.10 -6.10 -20.22
N GLY A 140 47.90 -6.44 -20.72
CA GLY A 140 47.29 -5.75 -21.86
C GLY A 140 46.62 -4.42 -21.52
N TRP A 141 46.64 -3.98 -20.25
CA TRP A 141 45.93 -2.77 -19.81
C TRP A 141 46.73 -1.47 -20.02
N GLY A 142 48.05 -1.56 -20.19
CA GLY A 142 48.95 -0.40 -20.34
C GLY A 142 50.42 -0.83 -20.33
N ILE A 143 51.32 0.12 -20.06
CA ILE A 143 52.77 -0.13 -19.96
C ILE A 143 53.15 -0.62 -18.57
N VAL A 144 53.68 -1.85 -18.49
CA VAL A 144 53.99 -2.54 -17.24
C VAL A 144 55.43 -2.28 -16.78
N THR A 145 55.60 -1.87 -15.53
CA THR A 145 56.89 -1.79 -14.83
C THR A 145 56.87 -2.57 -13.51
N PRO A 146 57.95 -3.28 -13.13
CA PRO A 146 58.03 -3.94 -11.83
C PRO A 146 57.92 -2.93 -10.68
N SER A 147 57.22 -3.28 -9.60
CA SER A 147 57.21 -2.44 -8.40
C SER A 147 58.57 -2.50 -7.70
N SER A 148 59.15 -1.33 -7.40
CA SER A 148 60.41 -1.21 -6.65
C SER A 148 60.23 -1.46 -5.15
N THR A 149 58.99 -1.46 -4.65
CA THR A 149 58.68 -1.49 -3.21
C THR A 149 58.09 -2.83 -2.74
N ASN A 150 57.42 -3.58 -3.62
CA ASN A 150 56.80 -4.88 -3.28
C ASN A 150 57.21 -5.96 -4.31
N PRO A 151 58.02 -6.96 -3.89
CA PRO A 151 58.32 -8.13 -4.72
C PRO A 151 57.03 -8.88 -5.07
N GLY A 152 56.77 -9.09 -6.37
CA GLY A 152 55.55 -9.76 -6.85
C GLY A 152 54.41 -8.82 -7.25
N SER A 153 54.61 -7.50 -7.14
CA SER A 153 53.67 -6.49 -7.64
C SER A 153 54.22 -5.78 -8.88
N PHE A 154 53.31 -5.27 -9.72
CA PHE A 154 53.68 -4.43 -10.87
C PHE A 154 52.80 -3.20 -10.96
N ILE A 155 53.36 -2.17 -11.59
CA ILE A 155 52.74 -0.87 -11.85
C ILE A 155 52.40 -0.83 -13.34
N ILE A 156 51.19 -0.42 -13.68
CA ILE A 156 50.72 -0.20 -15.05
C ILE A 156 50.54 1.30 -15.23
N ASN A 157 51.31 1.87 -16.16
CA ASN A 157 51.22 3.26 -16.60
C ASN A 157 50.57 3.33 -17.98
N ASP A 158 50.22 4.52 -18.46
CA ASP A 158 49.63 4.74 -19.79
C ASP A 158 48.45 3.81 -20.10
N VAL A 159 47.46 3.79 -19.19
CA VAL A 159 46.32 2.87 -19.23
C VAL A 159 45.44 3.12 -20.46
N TYR A 160 45.18 2.08 -21.25
CA TYR A 160 44.56 2.20 -22.58
C TYR A 160 43.06 2.44 -22.59
N PHE A 161 42.34 2.04 -21.53
CA PHE A 161 40.88 2.09 -21.51
C PHE A 161 40.32 3.29 -20.71
N ASP A 162 41.15 4.04 -19.96
CA ASP A 162 40.72 5.26 -19.26
C ASP A 162 41.88 6.24 -19.06
N ASN A 163 41.79 7.40 -19.73
CA ASN A 163 42.80 8.47 -19.68
C ASN A 163 42.84 9.22 -18.34
N ASN A 164 41.87 9.02 -17.44
CA ASN A 164 41.84 9.66 -16.11
C ASN A 164 42.63 8.87 -15.06
N ILE A 165 43.02 7.64 -15.38
CA ILE A 165 43.86 6.83 -14.52
C ILE A 165 45.30 7.36 -14.63
N ASP A 166 45.92 7.60 -13.49
CA ASP A 166 47.33 7.94 -13.37
C ASP A 166 48.18 6.68 -13.50
N HIS A 167 47.96 5.71 -12.62
CA HIS A 167 48.58 4.39 -12.66
C HIS A 167 47.75 3.33 -11.94
N ILE A 168 48.05 2.05 -12.18
CA ILE A 168 47.43 0.90 -11.52
C ILE A 168 48.51 0.07 -10.84
N ILE A 169 48.26 -0.36 -9.61
CA ILE A 169 49.08 -1.36 -8.90
C ILE A 169 48.31 -2.68 -8.89
N VAL A 170 48.97 -3.75 -9.31
CA VAL A 170 48.45 -5.11 -9.22
C VAL A 170 49.37 -5.94 -8.33
N ASP A 171 48.80 -6.46 -7.25
CA ASP A 171 49.47 -7.31 -6.26
C ASP A 171 49.04 -8.77 -6.46
N TYR A 172 49.96 -9.64 -6.86
CA TYR A 172 49.73 -11.09 -6.90
C TYR A 172 49.89 -11.68 -5.49
N ILE A 173 48.78 -12.06 -4.85
CA ILE A 173 48.83 -12.63 -3.49
C ILE A 173 49.11 -14.13 -3.54
N ASN A 174 48.39 -14.83 -4.42
CA ASN A 174 48.57 -16.26 -4.67
C ASN A 174 48.07 -16.61 -6.08
N TYR A 175 48.20 -17.88 -6.49
CA TYR A 175 47.83 -18.35 -7.83
C TYR A 175 46.38 -18.02 -8.24
N ASN A 176 45.48 -17.82 -7.28
CA ASN A 176 44.07 -17.57 -7.53
C ASN A 176 43.61 -16.15 -7.16
N LEU A 177 44.44 -15.27 -6.59
CA LEU A 177 43.99 -13.98 -6.05
C LEU A 177 44.93 -12.82 -6.41
N ASN A 178 44.33 -11.83 -7.08
CA ASN A 178 44.97 -10.57 -7.44
C ASN A 178 44.26 -9.43 -6.71
N LYS A 179 45.01 -8.51 -6.09
CA LYS A 179 44.47 -7.23 -5.61
C LYS A 179 44.88 -6.11 -6.57
N ILE A 180 43.92 -5.28 -6.93
CA ILE A 180 44.12 -4.19 -7.88
C ILE A 180 43.79 -2.88 -7.19
N THR A 181 44.71 -1.92 -7.27
CA THR A 181 44.52 -0.54 -6.81
C THR A 181 44.73 0.41 -7.98
N ILE A 182 43.71 1.18 -8.35
CA ILE A 182 43.73 2.19 -9.40
C ILE A 182 43.86 3.57 -8.74
N PHE A 183 44.83 4.35 -9.20
CA PHE A 183 45.04 5.74 -8.80
C PHE A 183 44.59 6.65 -9.93
N TYR A 184 43.68 7.58 -9.64
CA TYR A 184 43.20 8.57 -10.60
C TYR A 184 43.98 9.89 -10.44
N LYS A 185 44.04 10.67 -11.52
CA LYS A 185 44.75 11.97 -11.56
C LYS A 185 44.20 13.02 -10.58
N ASP A 186 42.98 12.82 -10.08
CA ASP A 186 42.33 13.68 -9.08
C ASP A 186 42.59 13.22 -7.63
N ASN A 187 43.56 12.32 -7.42
CA ASN A 187 43.91 11.67 -6.15
C ASN A 187 42.85 10.70 -5.60
N ASN A 188 41.82 10.33 -6.37
CA ASN A 188 40.91 9.26 -5.97
C ASN A 188 41.58 7.89 -6.12
N VAL A 189 41.26 6.97 -5.21
CA VAL A 189 41.78 5.60 -5.21
C VAL A 189 40.62 4.61 -5.27
N PHE A 190 40.68 3.69 -6.22
CA PHE A 190 39.69 2.62 -6.39
C PHE A 190 40.34 1.25 -6.24
N LYS A 191 39.71 0.34 -5.51
CA LYS A 191 40.27 -0.98 -5.21
C LYS A 191 39.26 -2.09 -5.45
N PHE A 192 39.75 -3.20 -5.98
CA PHE A 192 39.01 -4.45 -6.13
C PHE A 192 39.97 -5.64 -6.12
N SER A 193 39.42 -6.85 -6.08
CA SER A 193 40.19 -8.08 -6.19
C SER A 193 39.56 -9.05 -7.17
N ASP A 194 40.38 -9.69 -7.99
CA ASP A 194 39.94 -10.76 -8.88
C ASP A 194 40.39 -12.12 -8.32
N PHE A 195 39.46 -13.07 -8.33
CA PHE A 195 39.66 -14.42 -7.82
C PHE A 195 39.30 -15.46 -8.88
N LYS A 196 40.18 -16.43 -9.10
CA LYS A 196 39.90 -17.56 -10.01
C LYS A 196 39.03 -18.60 -9.31
N THR A 197 37.83 -18.82 -9.84
CA THR A 197 36.82 -19.74 -9.29
C THR A 197 37.02 -21.17 -9.81
N LYS A 198 36.16 -22.10 -9.34
CA LYS A 198 36.10 -23.47 -9.89
C LYS A 198 35.56 -23.38 -11.33
N ASN A 199 36.20 -24.09 -12.27
CA ASN A 199 35.91 -24.12 -13.72
C ASN A 199 36.52 -22.96 -14.54
N ASP A 200 37.70 -22.46 -14.17
CA ASP A 200 38.47 -21.43 -14.92
C ASP A 200 37.79 -20.07 -15.11
N LYS A 201 36.64 -19.82 -14.45
CA LYS A 201 35.95 -18.53 -14.45
C LYS A 201 36.50 -17.59 -13.38
N PHE A 202 36.19 -16.30 -13.49
CA PHE A 202 36.69 -15.28 -12.56
C PHE A 202 35.58 -14.58 -11.78
N GLN A 203 35.94 -14.16 -10.57
CA GLN A 203 35.11 -13.35 -9.68
C GLN A 203 35.85 -12.06 -9.35
N ARG A 204 35.27 -10.91 -9.69
CA ARG A 204 35.73 -9.58 -9.26
C ARG A 204 34.92 -9.12 -8.06
N SER A 205 35.59 -8.80 -6.96
CA SER A 205 34.98 -8.30 -5.72
C SER A 205 35.40 -6.85 -5.47
N PHE A 206 34.43 -5.95 -5.33
CA PHE A 206 34.65 -4.53 -5.09
C PHE A 206 34.52 -4.19 -3.60
N ASN A 207 35.22 -3.14 -3.16
CA ASN A 207 35.09 -2.64 -1.77
C ASN A 207 33.67 -2.15 -1.41
N THR A 208 32.79 -1.96 -2.40
CA THR A 208 31.38 -1.58 -2.19
C THR A 208 30.50 -2.75 -1.75
N GLY A 209 30.96 -3.99 -1.88
CA GLY A 209 30.16 -5.21 -1.68
C GLY A 209 29.61 -5.81 -2.98
N LEU A 210 29.78 -5.13 -4.12
CA LEU A 210 29.43 -5.69 -5.43
C LEU A 210 30.42 -6.81 -5.80
N VAL A 211 29.89 -7.91 -6.33
CA VAL A 211 30.65 -9.02 -6.87
C VAL A 211 30.17 -9.32 -8.29
N VAL A 212 31.10 -9.44 -9.24
CA VAL A 212 30.80 -9.74 -10.65
C VAL A 212 31.53 -11.01 -11.07
N TYR A 213 30.80 -11.92 -11.70
CA TYR A 213 31.32 -13.16 -12.29
C TYR A 213 31.39 -13.02 -13.79
N PHE A 214 32.55 -13.37 -14.34
CA PHE A 214 32.85 -13.23 -15.75
C PHE A 214 33.69 -14.40 -16.25
N ASP A 215 33.55 -14.67 -17.53
CA ASP A 215 34.32 -15.64 -18.29
C ASP A 215 34.99 -14.92 -19.45
N GLU A 216 36.31 -15.06 -19.56
CA GLU A 216 37.15 -14.22 -20.43
C GLU A 216 36.95 -12.72 -20.20
N ASP A 217 36.15 -12.05 -21.04
CA ASP A 217 35.78 -10.64 -20.99
C ASP A 217 34.27 -10.41 -20.78
N LYS A 218 33.49 -11.49 -20.61
CA LYS A 218 32.03 -11.48 -20.58
C LYS A 218 31.47 -11.71 -19.18
N PRO A 219 30.89 -10.68 -18.54
CA PRO A 219 30.14 -10.86 -17.30
C PRO A 219 28.83 -11.61 -17.57
N PHE A 220 28.48 -12.57 -16.71
CA PHE A 220 27.25 -13.36 -16.86
C PHE A 220 26.42 -13.44 -15.57
N PHE A 221 26.98 -13.04 -14.43
CA PHE A 221 26.26 -12.98 -13.16
C PHE A 221 26.86 -11.90 -12.27
N SER A 222 26.04 -11.18 -11.51
CA SER A 222 26.53 -10.25 -10.48
C SER A 222 25.61 -10.25 -9.27
N PHE A 223 26.20 -9.93 -8.12
CA PHE A 223 25.52 -9.90 -6.83
C PHE A 223 25.94 -8.65 -6.06
N ASP A 224 24.95 -7.92 -5.55
CA ASP A 224 25.15 -6.74 -4.70
C ASP A 224 24.42 -6.93 -3.37
N ASP A 225 25.20 -7.20 -2.32
CA ASP A 225 24.70 -7.37 -0.95
C ASP A 225 24.46 -6.02 -0.24
N SER A 226 24.87 -4.91 -0.87
CA SER A 226 24.76 -3.56 -0.28
C SER A 226 23.37 -2.94 -0.43
N VAL A 227 22.46 -3.62 -1.13
CA VAL A 227 21.12 -3.11 -1.49
C VAL A 227 20.21 -2.90 -0.27
N GLN A 228 20.57 -3.43 0.89
CA GLN A 228 19.99 -3.06 2.18
C GLN A 228 21.07 -2.80 3.24
N LYS A 229 21.73 -1.63 3.19
CA LYS A 229 22.65 -1.23 4.27
C LYS A 229 21.88 -1.13 5.59
N PRO A 230 22.34 -1.81 6.66
CA PRO A 230 21.75 -1.67 7.97
C PRO A 230 21.72 -0.21 8.42
N VAL A 231 20.58 0.23 8.95
CA VAL A 231 20.46 1.57 9.51
C VAL A 231 20.72 1.49 11.00
N TYR A 232 21.83 2.05 11.45
CA TYR A 232 22.17 2.08 12.86
C TYR A 232 21.73 3.38 13.51
N LYS A 233 21.43 3.31 14.81
CA LYS A 233 21.26 4.47 15.67
C LYS A 233 22.57 5.25 15.74
N LYS A 234 22.50 6.57 15.74
CA LYS A 234 23.68 7.43 15.86
C LYS A 234 23.95 7.77 17.32
N ASP A 235 25.23 7.84 17.70
CA ASP A 235 25.66 8.41 18.98
C ASP A 235 25.53 9.95 18.98
N LYS A 236 25.94 10.61 20.07
CA LYS A 236 25.82 12.07 20.22
C LYS A 236 26.72 12.81 19.22
N GLU A 237 27.78 12.16 18.77
CA GLU A 237 28.79 12.63 17.84
C GLU A 237 28.40 12.37 16.36
N GLY A 238 27.30 11.65 16.12
CA GLY A 238 26.75 11.38 14.80
C GLY A 238 27.28 10.10 14.13
N ASN A 239 28.08 9.30 14.84
CA ASN A 239 28.61 8.03 14.34
C ASN A 239 27.61 6.89 14.55
N PRO A 240 27.57 5.89 13.64
CA PRO A 240 26.76 4.68 13.80
C PRO A 240 27.13 3.89 15.07
N THR A 241 26.13 3.50 15.87
CA THR A 241 26.29 2.56 16.99
C THR A 241 26.09 1.10 16.52
N LYS A 242 26.21 0.12 17.42
CA LYS A 242 25.89 -1.29 17.14
C LYS A 242 24.37 -1.58 17.08
N GLU A 243 23.53 -0.62 17.48
CA GLU A 243 22.08 -0.81 17.56
C GLU A 243 21.42 -0.51 16.21
N ARG A 244 20.83 -1.54 15.57
CA ARG A 244 20.05 -1.39 14.32
C ARG A 244 18.66 -0.80 14.60
N LEU A 245 18.24 0.13 13.74
CA LEU A 245 16.92 0.78 13.71
C LEU A 245 15.98 0.17 12.66
N ASP A 246 16.54 -0.55 11.69
CA ASP A 246 15.84 -1.10 10.53
C ASP A 246 15.39 -2.56 10.74
N ILE A 247 15.00 -2.90 11.97
CA ILE A 247 14.63 -4.27 12.35
C ILE A 247 13.40 -4.28 13.24
N ILE A 248 12.50 -5.22 12.99
CA ILE A 248 11.38 -5.53 13.85
C ILE A 248 11.80 -6.65 14.79
N LYS A 249 11.78 -6.34 16.09
CA LYS A 249 12.11 -7.28 17.15
C LYS A 249 10.87 -7.91 17.77
N PRO A 250 11.03 -9.13 18.33
CA PRO A 250 10.11 -9.68 19.32
C PRO A 250 9.81 -8.67 20.42
N ILE A 251 8.59 -8.73 20.94
CA ILE A 251 8.17 -7.93 22.09
C ILE A 251 8.06 -8.90 23.25
N ASN A 252 8.71 -8.61 24.38
CA ASN A 252 8.51 -9.44 25.57
C ASN A 252 7.02 -9.45 25.93
N PRO A 253 6.43 -10.62 26.20
CA PRO A 253 5.14 -10.68 26.88
C PRO A 253 5.19 -9.80 28.13
N LEU A 254 4.05 -9.21 28.49
CA LEU A 254 3.93 -8.59 29.81
C LEU A 254 4.33 -9.66 30.82
N SER A 255 5.43 -9.42 31.55
CA SER A 255 5.95 -10.38 32.52
C SER A 255 4.96 -10.48 33.67
N VAL A 256 4.25 -11.59 33.77
CA VAL A 256 3.67 -11.99 35.06
C VAL A 256 4.88 -12.40 35.89
N ASN A 257 5.35 -11.52 36.78
CA ASN A 257 6.44 -11.86 37.68
C ASN A 257 6.01 -13.08 38.49
N GLU A 258 6.75 -14.18 38.40
CA GLU A 258 6.51 -15.42 39.15
C GLU A 258 6.83 -15.31 40.65
N ASN A 259 7.04 -14.09 41.16
CA ASN A 259 7.09 -13.85 42.59
C ASN A 259 5.65 -13.75 43.09
N GLU A 260 5.27 -14.59 44.05
CA GLU A 260 3.93 -14.83 44.61
C GLU A 260 3.19 -13.61 45.23
N GLU A 261 3.42 -12.37 44.78
CA GLU A 261 2.65 -11.21 45.24
C GLU A 261 1.90 -10.53 44.09
N GLN A 262 0.59 -10.73 44.14
CA GLN A 262 -0.48 -10.09 43.36
C GLN A 262 -0.52 -10.49 41.87
N ILE A 263 -1.51 -11.32 41.54
CA ILE A 263 -2.05 -11.45 40.19
C ILE A 263 -2.28 -10.02 39.68
N GLU A 264 -1.47 -9.53 38.74
CA GLU A 264 -1.79 -8.31 38.00
C GLU A 264 -3.15 -8.55 37.37
N SER A 265 -4.18 -7.89 37.91
CA SER A 265 -5.55 -8.00 37.41
C SER A 265 -5.53 -7.75 35.91
N ALA A 266 -6.32 -8.52 35.15
CA ALA A 266 -6.48 -8.31 33.71
C ALA A 266 -6.64 -6.81 33.40
N PRO A 267 -6.04 -6.30 32.31
CA PRO A 267 -6.03 -4.89 32.00
C PRO A 267 -7.46 -4.35 32.01
N ASP A 268 -7.67 -3.25 32.73
CA ASP A 268 -8.97 -2.58 32.75
C ASP A 268 -9.31 -2.07 31.34
N PHE A 269 -10.28 -2.74 30.70
CA PHE A 269 -10.75 -2.40 29.38
C PHE A 269 -11.70 -1.21 29.46
N ASN A 270 -11.15 0.01 29.52
CA ASN A 270 -11.92 1.25 29.54
C ASN A 270 -12.55 1.55 28.15
N ILE A 271 -13.53 0.74 27.79
CA ILE A 271 -14.29 0.78 26.55
C ILE A 271 -15.59 1.54 26.80
N VAL A 272 -15.94 2.39 25.85
CA VAL A 272 -17.27 2.99 25.73
C VAL A 272 -17.78 2.65 24.35
N THR A 273 -19.08 2.42 24.21
CA THR A 273 -19.73 2.23 22.92
C THR A 273 -20.64 3.40 22.62
N PHE A 274 -20.85 3.68 21.34
CA PHE A 274 -21.60 4.83 20.88
C PHE A 274 -22.32 4.47 19.58
N ASP A 275 -23.55 4.94 19.44
CA ASP A 275 -24.42 4.66 18.30
C ASP A 275 -25.36 5.84 18.01
N ILE A 276 -25.74 6.01 16.74
CA ILE A 276 -26.65 7.04 16.25
C ILE A 276 -27.78 6.40 15.46
N GLU A 277 -29.02 6.71 15.84
CA GLU A 277 -30.18 6.52 14.96
C GLU A 277 -30.51 7.78 14.19
N THR A 278 -31.07 7.62 13.00
CA THR A 278 -31.35 8.74 12.09
C THR A 278 -32.77 8.74 11.56
N TYR A 279 -33.20 9.91 11.11
CA TYR A 279 -34.43 10.11 10.35
C TYR A 279 -34.11 10.91 9.09
N SER A 280 -34.97 10.82 8.06
CA SER A 280 -34.73 11.47 6.78
C SER A 280 -35.58 12.73 6.58
N ILE A 281 -34.97 13.79 6.05
CA ILE A 281 -35.65 14.98 5.53
C ILE A 281 -35.16 15.17 4.09
N ASN A 282 -36.04 15.05 3.10
CA ASN A 282 -35.69 15.23 1.68
C ASN A 282 -34.47 14.41 1.24
N ASN A 283 -34.40 13.13 1.65
CA ASN A 283 -33.27 12.22 1.42
C ASN A 283 -31.95 12.60 2.12
N VAL A 284 -31.98 13.54 3.07
CA VAL A 284 -30.84 13.88 3.93
C VAL A 284 -31.08 13.28 5.32
N TYR A 285 -30.13 12.46 5.76
CA TYR A 285 -30.16 11.88 7.10
C TYR A 285 -29.85 12.93 8.16
N ASN A 286 -30.62 12.92 9.24
CA ASN A 286 -30.49 13.77 10.42
C ASN A 286 -30.49 12.89 11.67
N ILE A 287 -29.78 13.33 12.72
CA ILE A 287 -29.71 12.59 13.99
C ILE A 287 -31.09 12.54 14.64
N LEU A 288 -31.60 11.34 14.88
CA LEU A 288 -32.81 11.05 15.64
C LEU A 288 -32.48 10.84 17.12
N SER A 289 -31.49 10.01 17.41
CA SER A 289 -31.00 9.79 18.77
C SER A 289 -29.52 9.49 18.79
N VAL A 290 -28.91 9.67 19.96
CA VAL A 290 -27.56 9.24 20.27
C VAL A 290 -27.58 8.49 21.58
N CYS A 291 -26.99 7.30 21.61
CA CYS A 291 -26.77 6.55 22.84
C CYS A 291 -25.28 6.24 22.98
N PHE A 292 -24.78 6.24 24.21
CA PHE A 292 -23.43 5.75 24.48
C PHE A 292 -23.30 5.20 25.89
N GLY A 293 -22.34 4.32 26.11
CA GLY A 293 -22.05 3.83 27.45
C GLY A 293 -21.32 2.51 27.48
N ARG A 294 -21.40 1.88 28.66
CA ARG A 294 -20.80 0.57 28.94
C ARG A 294 -21.91 -0.47 28.99
N THR A 295 -21.98 -1.24 30.07
CA THR A 295 -23.06 -2.21 30.32
C THR A 295 -24.38 -1.55 30.74
N PHE A 296 -24.35 -0.29 31.19
CA PHE A 296 -25.51 0.51 31.54
C PHE A 296 -25.50 1.81 30.73
N VAL A 297 -26.61 2.12 30.05
CA VAL A 297 -26.72 3.25 29.11
C VAL A 297 -27.82 4.23 29.52
N ASP A 298 -28.64 3.92 30.53
CA ASP A 298 -29.89 4.64 30.85
C ASP A 298 -29.72 6.15 31.09
N GLN A 299 -28.54 6.59 31.52
CA GLN A 299 -28.24 8.02 31.76
C GLN A 299 -27.61 8.74 30.56
N ASN A 300 -27.40 8.04 29.45
CA ASN A 300 -26.60 8.49 28.30
C ASN A 300 -27.37 8.27 26.99
N GLN A 301 -28.68 8.54 27.01
CA GLN A 301 -29.59 8.43 25.88
C GLN A 301 -30.15 9.82 25.55
N PHE A 302 -30.02 10.24 24.30
CA PHE A 302 -30.35 11.59 23.86
C PHE A 302 -31.27 11.51 22.65
N TYR A 303 -32.45 12.13 22.72
CA TYR A 303 -33.43 12.13 21.62
C TYR A 303 -33.62 13.53 21.05
N ILE A 304 -33.65 13.67 19.72
CA ILE A 304 -33.73 14.98 19.05
C ILE A 304 -34.96 15.79 19.45
N GLY A 305 -36.08 15.14 19.78
CA GLY A 305 -37.30 15.82 20.24
C GLY A 305 -37.14 16.59 21.57
N ASP A 306 -36.08 16.31 22.33
CA ASP A 306 -35.79 16.99 23.60
C ASP A 306 -34.88 18.23 23.44
N TYR A 307 -34.42 18.52 22.22
CA TYR A 307 -33.46 19.59 21.93
C TYR A 307 -33.95 20.49 20.80
N LYS A 308 -33.53 21.76 20.79
CA LYS A 308 -33.96 22.70 19.73
C LYS A 308 -33.25 22.45 18.40
N SER A 309 -32.08 21.82 18.44
CA SER A 309 -31.27 21.53 17.26
C SER A 309 -30.33 20.35 17.48
N THR A 310 -29.84 19.78 16.38
CA THR A 310 -28.80 18.74 16.39
C THR A 310 -27.52 19.21 17.09
N ASN A 311 -27.16 20.50 16.97
CA ASN A 311 -25.98 21.03 17.67
C ASN A 311 -26.18 21.09 19.19
N GLU A 312 -27.38 21.41 19.66
CA GLU A 312 -27.69 21.37 21.11
C GLU A 312 -27.67 19.94 21.63
N LEU A 313 -28.23 18.99 20.88
CA LEU A 313 -28.15 17.56 21.22
C LEU A 313 -26.70 17.09 21.31
N LEU A 314 -25.90 17.35 20.26
CA LEU A 314 -24.49 16.94 20.25
C LEU A 314 -23.68 17.64 21.35
N LYS A 315 -23.99 18.90 21.68
CA LYS A 315 -23.40 19.57 22.83
C LYS A 315 -23.71 18.84 24.13
N ALA A 316 -24.96 18.46 24.37
CA ALA A 316 -25.33 17.70 25.57
C ALA A 316 -24.62 16.33 25.64
N VAL A 317 -24.54 15.63 24.50
CA VAL A 317 -23.79 14.36 24.37
C VAL A 317 -22.32 14.53 24.74
N PHE A 318 -21.65 15.52 24.14
CA PHE A 318 -20.21 15.72 24.36
C PHE A 318 -19.88 16.37 25.71
N ASP A 319 -20.76 17.19 26.28
CA ASP A 319 -20.62 17.67 27.66
C ASP A 319 -20.61 16.50 28.65
N LYS A 320 -21.42 15.46 28.40
CA LYS A 320 -21.42 14.23 29.22
C LYS A 320 -20.22 13.33 28.92
N LEU A 321 -19.83 13.15 27.65
CA LEU A 321 -18.63 12.37 27.28
C LEU A 321 -17.33 13.02 27.76
N PHE A 322 -17.23 14.35 27.81
CA PHE A 322 -16.08 15.08 28.37
C PHE A 322 -16.22 15.26 29.89
N SER A 323 -16.39 14.15 30.58
CA SER A 323 -16.44 14.07 32.05
C SER A 323 -15.37 13.12 32.58
N GLU A 324 -15.16 13.13 33.89
CA GLU A 324 -14.22 12.21 34.55
C GLU A 324 -14.59 10.74 34.31
N GLU A 325 -15.90 10.43 34.24
CA GLU A 325 -16.45 9.09 34.02
C GLU A 325 -15.94 8.40 32.75
N PHE A 326 -15.72 9.18 31.69
CA PHE A 326 -15.32 8.67 30.38
C PHE A 326 -13.89 9.07 30.01
N ASN A 327 -13.18 9.80 30.86
CA ASN A 327 -11.84 10.25 30.56
C ASN A 327 -10.90 9.06 30.28
N LYS A 328 -10.06 9.21 29.25
CA LYS A 328 -9.13 8.21 28.73
C LYS A 328 -9.78 6.92 28.19
N SER A 329 -11.09 6.93 27.93
CA SER A 329 -11.78 5.79 27.32
C SER A 329 -11.52 5.69 25.81
N ILE A 330 -11.71 4.48 25.29
CA ILE A 330 -11.82 4.23 23.86
C ILE A 330 -13.30 4.07 23.51
N VAL A 331 -13.82 5.02 22.75
CA VAL A 331 -15.19 5.04 22.24
C VAL A 331 -15.23 4.26 20.94
N TYR A 332 -15.90 3.11 20.92
CA TYR A 332 -16.13 2.32 19.72
C TYR A 332 -17.49 2.60 19.13
N ILE A 333 -17.50 2.81 17.81
CA ILE A 333 -18.70 2.94 17.00
C ILE A 333 -18.68 1.83 15.96
N HIS A 334 -19.77 1.10 15.78
CA HIS A 334 -19.81 0.00 14.81
C HIS A 334 -20.08 0.54 13.40
N ASN A 335 -19.11 0.39 12.48
CA ASN A 335 -19.16 0.97 11.12
C ASN A 335 -19.16 2.51 11.12
N GLY A 336 -18.70 3.14 12.20
CA GLY A 336 -18.81 4.58 12.40
C GLY A 336 -18.06 5.41 11.36
N VAL A 337 -16.98 4.89 10.75
CA VAL A 337 -16.20 5.64 9.74
C VAL A 337 -17.02 5.96 8.49
N ASN A 338 -17.95 5.09 8.12
CA ASN A 338 -18.77 5.29 6.94
C ASN A 338 -20.09 6.01 7.25
N PHE A 339 -20.40 6.27 8.52
CA PHE A 339 -21.71 6.80 8.93
C PHE A 339 -21.60 7.80 10.10
N ASP A 340 -21.57 7.34 11.35
CA ASP A 340 -21.70 8.17 12.56
C ASP A 340 -20.64 9.28 12.67
N LEU A 341 -19.38 8.96 12.31
CA LEU A 341 -18.27 9.92 12.38
C LEU A 341 -18.52 11.15 11.51
N ILE A 342 -19.27 11.00 10.41
CA ILE A 342 -19.61 12.10 9.51
C ILE A 342 -20.43 13.16 10.24
N PHE A 343 -21.33 12.74 11.14
CA PHE A 343 -22.16 13.64 11.93
C PHE A 343 -21.36 14.32 13.06
N ILE A 344 -20.54 13.56 13.79
CA ILE A 344 -19.93 14.07 15.03
C ILE A 344 -18.62 14.84 14.79
N VAL A 345 -17.81 14.50 13.79
CA VAL A 345 -16.51 15.16 13.57
C VAL A 345 -16.69 16.64 13.21
N LYS A 346 -17.71 16.97 12.40
CA LYS A 346 -18.03 18.36 12.04
C LYS A 346 -18.38 19.18 13.28
N PHE A 347 -19.17 18.61 14.19
CA PHE A 347 -19.53 19.25 15.46
C PHE A 347 -18.29 19.44 16.35
N LEU A 348 -17.49 18.39 16.53
CA LEU A 348 -16.28 18.44 17.34
C LEU A 348 -15.31 19.53 16.87
N LEU A 349 -15.08 19.66 15.56
CA LEU A 349 -14.23 20.70 15.00
C LEU A 349 -14.75 22.12 15.21
N SER A 350 -16.03 22.30 15.54
CA SER A 350 -16.61 23.60 15.87
C SER A 350 -16.39 24.04 17.33
N LEU A 351 -15.98 23.10 18.21
CA LEU A 351 -15.77 23.38 19.62
C LEU A 351 -14.48 24.18 19.85
N LYS A 352 -14.52 25.13 20.79
CA LYS A 352 -13.32 25.85 21.24
C LYS A 352 -12.45 24.94 22.12
N SER A 353 -11.14 25.15 22.13
CA SER A 353 -10.19 24.43 23.01
C SER A 353 -10.15 22.90 22.81
N ILE A 354 -10.51 22.43 21.62
CA ILE A 354 -10.38 21.02 21.21
C ILE A 354 -9.11 20.80 20.39
N GLU A 355 -8.56 19.60 20.48
CA GLU A 355 -7.51 19.10 19.60
C GLU A 355 -7.87 17.69 19.14
N ILE A 356 -7.83 17.44 17.83
CA ILE A 356 -8.14 16.15 17.25
C ILE A 356 -6.91 15.66 16.48
N THR A 357 -6.41 14.50 16.84
CA THR A 357 -5.28 13.84 16.19
C THR A 357 -5.76 12.58 15.47
N PRO A 358 -5.92 12.63 14.14
CA PRO A 358 -6.36 11.47 13.37
C PRO A 358 -5.21 10.53 13.01
N ILE A 359 -5.50 9.23 13.06
CA ILE A 359 -4.75 8.20 12.34
C ILE A 359 -5.68 7.74 11.21
N TYR A 360 -5.23 7.82 9.96
CA TYR A 360 -6.01 7.42 8.81
C TYR A 360 -5.15 6.67 7.80
N LYS A 361 -5.79 5.81 7.01
CA LYS A 361 -5.17 5.05 5.93
C LYS A 361 -6.16 4.95 4.78
N ASP A 362 -5.69 5.16 3.55
CA ASP A 362 -6.49 5.04 2.33
C ASP A 362 -7.82 5.83 2.38
N GLY A 363 -7.76 7.04 2.93
CA GLY A 363 -8.92 7.94 3.06
C GLY A 363 -9.91 7.59 4.19
N LYS A 364 -9.64 6.56 5.00
CA LYS A 364 -10.49 6.14 6.13
C LYS A 364 -9.80 6.35 7.47
N PHE A 365 -10.52 6.86 8.46
CA PHE A 365 -10.01 6.97 9.83
C PHE A 365 -9.85 5.59 10.45
N LEU A 366 -8.71 5.34 11.08
CA LEU A 366 -8.45 4.17 11.92
C LEU A 366 -8.67 4.50 13.39
N SER A 367 -8.35 5.73 13.81
CA SER A 367 -8.48 6.21 15.18
C SER A 367 -8.50 7.73 15.20
N LEU A 368 -9.30 8.32 16.09
CA LEU A 368 -9.34 9.76 16.35
C LEU A 368 -9.09 10.02 17.83
N THR A 369 -7.93 10.55 18.19
CA THR A 369 -7.69 10.99 19.58
C THR A 369 -8.18 12.42 19.73
N ILE A 370 -9.10 12.64 20.67
CA ILE A 370 -9.71 13.93 20.97
C ILE A 370 -9.21 14.38 22.33
N ARG A 371 -8.72 15.62 22.43
CA ARG A 371 -8.29 16.25 23.67
C ARG A 371 -9.07 17.54 23.86
N TYR A 372 -9.69 17.72 25.03
CA TYR A 372 -10.58 18.85 25.31
C TYR A 372 -10.24 19.51 26.66
N GLY A 373 -10.50 20.81 26.74
CA GLY A 373 -10.24 21.62 27.94
C GLY A 373 -8.75 21.86 28.17
N LYS A 374 -8.13 22.70 27.33
CA LYS A 374 -6.71 23.08 27.48
C LYS A 374 -6.47 23.83 28.79
N TYR A 375 -5.42 23.44 29.52
CA TYR A 375 -4.95 24.18 30.70
C TYR A 375 -3.42 24.27 30.70
N LYS A 376 -2.86 25.26 31.42
CA LYS A 376 -1.41 25.37 31.64
C LYS A 376 -1.02 24.67 32.93
N THR A 377 -0.08 23.75 32.86
CA THR A 377 0.52 23.13 34.04
C THR A 377 1.42 24.13 34.78
N LYS A 378 1.75 23.84 36.05
CA LYS A 378 2.69 24.63 36.87
C LYS A 378 4.07 24.84 36.21
N LYS A 379 4.47 23.94 35.30
CA LYS A 379 5.74 24.00 34.55
C LYS A 379 5.60 24.62 33.15
N GLY A 380 4.50 25.31 32.86
CA GLY A 380 4.24 25.97 31.58
C GLY A 380 3.87 25.03 30.41
N LYS A 381 3.85 23.70 30.60
CA LYS A 381 3.38 22.76 29.57
C LYS A 381 1.86 22.83 29.44
N ILE A 382 1.36 22.65 28.22
CA ILE A 382 -0.08 22.56 27.93
C ILE A 382 -0.56 21.14 28.30
N GLY A 383 -1.62 21.07 29.10
CA GLY A 383 -2.36 19.86 29.43
C GLY A 383 -3.80 19.94 28.94
N PHE A 384 -4.54 18.83 29.09
CA PHE A 384 -5.95 18.70 28.71
C PHE A 384 -6.72 18.00 29.81
N HIS A 385 -7.89 18.51 30.17
CA HIS A 385 -8.75 17.91 31.18
C HIS A 385 -9.27 16.54 30.74
N TYR A 386 -9.66 16.42 29.48
CA TYR A 386 -10.29 15.22 28.95
C TYR A 386 -9.59 14.72 27.70
N VAL A 387 -9.41 13.40 27.62
CA VAL A 387 -8.84 12.71 26.45
C VAL A 387 -9.74 11.53 26.11
N LEU A 388 -10.22 11.44 24.87
CA LEU A 388 -10.99 10.31 24.36
C LEU A 388 -10.32 9.77 23.10
N THR A 389 -10.52 8.50 22.78
CA THR A 389 -10.13 7.94 21.49
C THR A 389 -11.32 7.30 20.81
N ILE A 390 -11.73 7.79 19.65
CA ILE A 390 -12.81 7.19 18.86
C ILE A 390 -12.22 6.20 17.85
N ARG A 391 -12.82 5.01 17.76
CA ARG A 391 -12.45 3.95 16.80
C ARG A 391 -13.68 3.29 16.20
N ASP A 392 -13.48 2.67 15.04
CA ASP A 392 -14.49 1.84 14.40
C ASP A 392 -14.29 0.38 14.81
N SER A 393 -15.31 -0.23 15.43
CA SER A 393 -15.21 -1.63 15.86
C SER A 393 -15.14 -2.61 14.70
N MET A 394 -15.63 -2.25 13.49
CA MET A 394 -15.50 -3.11 12.30
C MET A 394 -14.06 -3.32 11.85
N LEU A 395 -13.13 -2.45 12.25
CA LEU A 395 -11.71 -2.63 11.96
C LEU A 395 -11.07 -3.74 12.81
N LEU A 396 -11.68 -4.08 13.95
CA LEU A 396 -11.30 -5.22 14.79
C LEU A 396 -12.20 -6.44 14.55
N LEU A 397 -13.50 -6.22 14.31
CA LEU A 397 -14.54 -7.23 14.22
C LEU A 397 -15.32 -7.04 12.90
N PRO A 398 -14.81 -7.56 11.76
CA PRO A 398 -15.33 -7.26 10.42
C PRO A 398 -16.60 -8.07 10.08
N SER A 399 -17.65 -7.94 10.88
CA SER A 399 -18.96 -8.56 10.68
C SER A 399 -20.06 -7.66 11.23
N SER A 400 -21.30 -7.85 10.81
CA SER A 400 -22.44 -7.07 11.33
C SER A 400 -22.66 -7.34 12.82
N LEU A 401 -23.08 -6.33 13.57
CA LEU A 401 -23.39 -6.43 15.01
C LEU A 401 -24.28 -7.64 15.36
N SER A 402 -25.36 -7.90 14.60
CA SER A 402 -26.24 -9.06 14.84
C SER A 402 -25.50 -10.41 14.76
N LYS A 403 -24.62 -10.57 13.76
CA LYS A 403 -23.81 -11.78 13.62
C LYS A 403 -22.80 -11.90 14.77
N LEU A 404 -22.14 -10.80 15.13
CA LEU A 404 -21.20 -10.77 16.25
C LEU A 404 -21.89 -11.12 17.58
N ALA A 405 -23.08 -10.56 17.83
CA ALA A 405 -23.84 -10.83 19.04
C ALA A 405 -24.17 -12.33 19.19
N LYS A 406 -24.51 -12.99 18.07
CA LYS A 406 -24.72 -14.45 18.03
C LYS A 406 -23.41 -15.22 18.20
N SER A 407 -22.33 -14.82 17.52
CA SER A 407 -21.05 -15.52 17.56
C SER A 407 -20.34 -15.45 18.91
N PHE A 408 -20.51 -14.35 19.65
CA PHE A 408 -19.97 -14.16 20.99
C PHE A 408 -20.96 -14.55 22.11
N ASP A 409 -22.13 -15.08 21.73
CA ASP A 409 -23.20 -15.50 22.65
C ASP A 409 -23.51 -14.46 23.74
N VAL A 410 -23.63 -13.19 23.32
CA VAL A 410 -23.89 -12.12 24.28
C VAL A 410 -25.36 -12.09 24.67
N LYS A 411 -25.64 -11.71 25.92
CA LYS A 411 -27.00 -11.65 26.46
C LYS A 411 -27.89 -10.70 25.64
N GLN A 412 -27.34 -9.56 25.23
CA GLN A 412 -28.07 -8.57 24.46
C GLN A 412 -27.96 -8.83 22.96
N GLN A 413 -29.01 -9.41 22.38
CA GLN A 413 -29.14 -9.57 20.93
C GLN A 413 -29.66 -8.27 20.29
N LYS A 414 -29.35 -8.10 19.00
CA LYS A 414 -29.86 -6.98 18.18
C LYS A 414 -31.36 -7.13 17.95
N ASP A 415 -32.10 -6.06 18.18
CA ASP A 415 -33.55 -5.99 18.03
C ASP A 415 -33.94 -5.59 16.59
N ILE A 416 -35.24 -5.42 16.31
CA ILE A 416 -35.74 -4.87 15.04
C ILE A 416 -36.16 -3.41 15.21
N PHE A 417 -36.09 -2.62 14.13
CA PHE A 417 -36.51 -1.21 14.15
C PHE A 417 -37.06 -0.74 12.79
N PRO A 418 -38.11 0.10 12.76
CA PRO A 418 -38.68 0.64 11.54
C PRO A 418 -37.90 1.85 11.00
N TYR A 419 -36.71 1.64 10.43
CA TYR A 419 -35.80 2.73 10.01
C TYR A 419 -36.43 3.80 9.09
N ASN A 420 -37.47 3.45 8.32
CA ASN A 420 -38.11 4.37 7.39
C ASN A 420 -39.31 5.13 7.98
N PHE A 421 -39.72 4.82 9.22
CA PHE A 421 -40.88 5.46 9.87
C PHE A 421 -40.58 6.86 10.43
N PRO A 422 -39.46 7.09 11.14
CA PRO A 422 -39.15 8.39 11.73
C PRO A 422 -38.99 9.47 10.65
N ASN A 423 -39.67 10.59 10.84
CA ASN A 423 -39.58 11.78 10.01
C ASN A 423 -39.83 13.05 10.84
N LYS A 424 -39.55 14.22 10.26
CA LYS A 424 -39.67 15.50 10.96
C LYS A 424 -41.05 15.79 11.58
N ASN A 425 -42.12 15.19 11.07
CA ASN A 425 -43.49 15.47 11.50
C ASN A 425 -44.00 14.48 12.55
N ASN A 426 -43.30 13.38 12.83
CA ASN A 426 -43.78 12.32 13.73
C ASN A 426 -42.81 12.00 14.88
N LEU A 427 -41.85 12.88 15.18
CA LEU A 427 -40.85 12.65 16.23
C LEU A 427 -41.45 12.38 17.62
N ASN A 428 -42.66 12.84 17.90
CA ASN A 428 -43.37 12.59 19.17
C ASN A 428 -44.51 11.56 19.03
N TYR A 429 -44.43 10.68 18.03
CA TYR A 429 -45.48 9.71 17.73
C TYR A 429 -45.70 8.73 18.87
N VAL A 430 -46.98 8.59 19.26
CA VAL A 430 -47.48 7.58 20.19
C VAL A 430 -48.77 6.98 19.61
N GLY A 431 -48.75 5.70 19.25
CA GLY A 431 -49.85 5.08 18.52
C GLY A 431 -49.67 3.59 18.27
N GLU A 432 -50.15 3.13 17.12
CA GLU A 432 -49.99 1.74 16.67
C GLU A 432 -48.56 1.49 16.18
N VAL A 433 -48.16 0.21 16.16
CA VAL A 433 -46.86 -0.18 15.62
C VAL A 433 -46.82 0.18 14.12
N PRO A 434 -45.72 0.77 13.61
CA PRO A 434 -45.59 1.07 12.19
C PRO A 434 -45.82 -0.17 11.31
N GLY A 435 -46.38 0.04 10.12
CA GLY A 435 -46.57 -1.03 9.13
C GLY A 435 -45.25 -1.69 8.71
N TYR A 436 -45.32 -2.95 8.28
CA TYR A 436 -44.14 -3.74 7.86
C TYR A 436 -43.30 -3.06 6.77
N ASN A 437 -43.92 -2.23 5.92
CA ASN A 437 -43.26 -1.45 4.87
C ASN A 437 -42.21 -0.46 5.40
N PHE A 438 -42.24 -0.12 6.69
CA PHE A 438 -41.24 0.74 7.32
C PHE A 438 -40.01 -0.01 7.85
N PHE A 439 -40.06 -1.35 7.87
CA PHE A 439 -38.95 -2.22 8.24
C PHE A 439 -38.15 -2.64 7.01
N ASP A 440 -36.86 -2.95 7.18
CA ASP A 440 -36.03 -3.47 6.09
C ASP A 440 -36.32 -4.97 5.88
N PRO A 441 -36.95 -5.38 4.77
CA PRO A 441 -37.32 -6.78 4.54
C PRO A 441 -36.11 -7.71 4.38
N LYS A 442 -34.90 -7.17 4.16
CA LYS A 442 -33.66 -7.96 4.16
C LYS A 442 -33.18 -8.32 5.56
N LYS A 443 -33.65 -7.60 6.58
CA LYS A 443 -33.22 -7.76 7.98
C LYS A 443 -34.33 -8.30 8.87
N VAL A 444 -35.58 -8.04 8.53
CA VAL A 444 -36.75 -8.36 9.35
C VAL A 444 -37.71 -9.25 8.57
N SER A 445 -37.90 -10.47 9.04
CA SER A 445 -38.91 -11.39 8.49
C SER A 445 -40.32 -10.94 8.87
N ILE A 446 -41.34 -11.39 8.12
CA ILE A 446 -42.73 -11.09 8.48
C ILE A 446 -43.11 -11.74 9.81
N GLU A 447 -42.52 -12.89 10.13
CA GLU A 447 -42.70 -13.59 11.40
C GLU A 447 -42.14 -12.77 12.58
N ASP A 448 -40.94 -12.20 12.44
CA ASP A 448 -40.34 -11.35 13.48
C ASP A 448 -41.14 -10.06 13.67
N TYR A 449 -41.62 -9.46 12.57
CA TYR A 449 -42.50 -8.30 12.63
C TYR A 449 -43.79 -8.60 13.38
N ASN A 450 -44.47 -9.70 13.06
CA ASN A 450 -45.73 -10.08 13.73
C ASN A 450 -45.52 -10.32 15.23
N LYS A 451 -44.40 -10.95 15.63
CA LYS A 451 -44.04 -11.11 17.06
C LYS A 451 -43.82 -9.77 17.74
N TYR A 452 -43.14 -8.84 17.06
CA TYR A 452 -42.93 -7.49 17.58
C TYR A 452 -44.27 -6.77 17.78
N VAL A 453 -45.18 -6.82 16.80
CA VAL A 453 -46.53 -6.24 16.94
C VAL A 453 -47.30 -6.83 18.13
N GLU A 454 -47.28 -8.16 18.29
CA GLU A 454 -47.96 -8.83 19.41
C GLU A 454 -47.41 -8.38 20.78
N SER A 455 -46.13 -8.01 20.86
CA SER A 455 -45.53 -7.51 22.11
C SER A 455 -46.09 -6.15 22.58
N PHE A 456 -46.80 -5.41 21.69
CA PHE A 456 -47.49 -4.16 22.02
C PHE A 456 -49.00 -4.34 22.20
N LYS A 457 -49.50 -5.57 22.29
CA LYS A 457 -50.93 -5.81 22.49
C LYS A 457 -51.39 -5.23 23.83
N GLY A 458 -52.30 -4.27 23.77
CA GLY A 458 -52.80 -3.55 24.95
C GLY A 458 -51.91 -2.40 25.41
N SER A 459 -50.86 -2.04 24.67
CA SER A 459 -50.02 -0.86 24.91
C SER A 459 -49.88 -0.01 23.64
N LYS A 460 -49.45 1.25 23.79
CA LYS A 460 -49.17 2.12 22.63
C LYS A 460 -47.67 2.09 22.33
N TRP A 461 -47.34 1.99 21.06
CA TRP A 461 -45.99 2.13 20.55
C TRP A 461 -45.55 3.59 20.60
N ASN A 462 -44.38 3.88 21.18
CA ASN A 462 -43.85 5.23 21.35
C ASN A 462 -42.51 5.35 20.62
N LEU A 463 -42.43 6.22 19.61
CA LEU A 463 -41.24 6.35 18.78
C LEU A 463 -39.99 6.68 19.60
N LYS A 464 -40.09 7.61 20.55
CA LYS A 464 -38.96 8.03 21.38
C LYS A 464 -38.46 6.85 22.22
N THR A 465 -39.36 6.19 22.95
CA THR A 465 -38.99 5.06 23.83
C THR A 465 -38.35 3.93 23.03
N GLU A 466 -38.94 3.57 21.89
CA GLU A 466 -38.47 2.45 21.08
C GLU A 466 -37.15 2.76 20.37
N THR A 467 -36.95 4.00 19.92
CA THR A 467 -35.66 4.44 19.35
C THR A 467 -34.55 4.36 20.41
N LEU A 468 -34.78 4.90 21.60
CA LEU A 468 -33.76 4.91 22.66
C LEU A 468 -33.48 3.49 23.18
N ASN A 469 -34.50 2.64 23.31
CA ASN A 469 -34.35 1.23 23.66
C ASN A 469 -33.52 0.49 22.61
N TYR A 470 -33.84 0.64 21.32
CA TYR A 470 -33.09 0.01 20.24
C TYR A 470 -31.62 0.47 20.21
N CYS A 471 -31.37 1.78 20.22
CA CYS A 471 -30.03 2.36 20.14
C CYS A 471 -29.18 2.01 21.38
N SER A 472 -29.78 1.98 22.57
CA SER A 472 -29.08 1.56 23.80
C SER A 472 -28.74 0.07 23.79
N LYS A 473 -29.63 -0.80 23.30
CA LYS A 473 -29.35 -2.23 23.14
C LYS A 473 -28.20 -2.48 22.17
N ASP A 474 -28.10 -1.74 21.07
CA ASP A 474 -26.99 -1.83 20.13
C ASP A 474 -25.64 -1.47 20.79
N CYS A 475 -25.60 -0.38 21.58
CA CYS A 475 -24.44 -0.03 22.40
C CYS A 475 -24.06 -1.13 23.41
N ILE A 476 -25.02 -1.60 24.22
CA ILE A 476 -24.78 -2.65 25.24
C ILE A 476 -24.27 -3.93 24.58
N SER A 477 -24.87 -4.34 23.46
CA SER A 477 -24.46 -5.51 22.69
C SER A 477 -23.03 -5.37 22.20
N LEU A 478 -22.69 -4.23 21.58
CA LEU A 478 -21.33 -3.96 21.12
C LEU A 478 -20.32 -3.96 22.28
N HIS A 479 -20.69 -3.42 23.44
CA HIS A 479 -19.81 -3.36 24.61
C HIS A 479 -19.50 -4.77 25.11
N GLN A 480 -20.53 -5.62 25.27
CA GLN A 480 -20.37 -7.02 25.66
C GLN A 480 -19.48 -7.80 24.68
N ILE A 481 -19.69 -7.60 23.37
CA ILE A 481 -18.87 -8.23 22.33
C ILE A 481 -17.41 -7.81 22.45
N LEU A 482 -17.14 -6.52 22.63
CA LEU A 482 -15.78 -5.98 22.71
C LEU A 482 -15.06 -6.46 23.98
N ILE A 483 -15.74 -6.51 25.12
CA ILE A 483 -15.18 -7.06 26.36
C ILE A 483 -14.84 -8.54 26.17
N ASN A 484 -15.79 -9.37 25.72
CA ASN A 484 -15.56 -10.79 25.47
C ASN A 484 -14.40 -11.01 24.48
N PHE A 485 -14.30 -10.20 23.43
CA PHE A 485 -13.20 -10.25 22.48
C PHE A 485 -11.84 -9.89 23.13
N CYS A 486 -11.79 -8.80 23.89
CA CYS A 486 -10.55 -8.34 24.53
C CYS A 486 -10.07 -9.35 25.59
N GLU A 487 -10.97 -9.89 26.39
CA GLU A 487 -10.69 -10.96 27.35
C GLU A 487 -10.21 -12.23 26.65
N LEU A 488 -10.88 -12.66 25.57
CA LEU A 488 -10.47 -13.83 24.81
C LEU A 488 -9.04 -13.69 24.26
N VAL A 489 -8.71 -12.52 23.70
CA VAL A 489 -7.39 -12.23 23.17
C VAL A 489 -6.35 -12.17 24.29
N TYR A 490 -6.65 -11.49 25.40
CA TYR A 490 -5.74 -11.39 26.54
C TYR A 490 -5.47 -12.75 27.17
N ASN A 491 -6.51 -13.53 27.45
CA ASN A 491 -6.37 -14.86 28.06
C ASN A 491 -5.60 -15.84 27.17
N LYS A 492 -5.67 -15.71 25.84
CA LYS A 492 -4.94 -16.57 24.90
C LYS A 492 -3.52 -16.12 24.61
N PHE A 493 -3.26 -14.81 24.60
CA PHE A 493 -2.03 -14.26 24.03
C PHE A 493 -1.32 -13.25 24.93
N MET A 494 -1.85 -12.92 26.11
CA MET A 494 -1.33 -11.89 27.03
C MET A 494 -1.13 -10.53 26.35
N VAL A 495 -1.95 -10.22 25.34
CA VAL A 495 -1.91 -8.99 24.56
C VAL A 495 -3.18 -8.19 24.79
N ASN A 496 -3.03 -6.93 25.22
CA ASN A 496 -4.14 -5.99 25.28
C ASN A 496 -4.56 -5.54 23.87
N ALA A 497 -5.72 -6.02 23.42
CA ALA A 497 -6.30 -5.72 22.11
C ALA A 497 -6.53 -4.22 21.87
N LEU A 498 -6.82 -3.44 22.91
CA LEU A 498 -7.09 -2.01 22.83
C LEU A 498 -5.88 -1.16 22.41
N THR A 499 -4.68 -1.73 22.46
CA THR A 499 -3.47 -1.07 21.94
C THR A 499 -3.40 -1.06 20.40
N CYS A 500 -4.26 -1.83 19.73
CA CYS A 500 -4.28 -1.99 18.29
C CYS A 500 -5.60 -1.45 17.71
N PRO A 501 -5.57 -0.56 16.70
CA PRO A 501 -6.79 -0.02 16.10
C PRO A 501 -7.46 -0.99 15.12
N THR A 502 -6.75 -2.03 14.66
CA THR A 502 -7.24 -2.96 13.62
C THR A 502 -6.88 -4.41 13.92
N LEU A 503 -7.64 -5.36 13.37
CA LEU A 503 -7.40 -6.79 13.50
C LEU A 503 -6.03 -7.21 12.92
N PRO A 504 -5.59 -6.72 11.74
CA PRO A 504 -4.23 -7.00 11.26
C PRO A 504 -3.14 -6.50 12.20
N SER A 505 -3.28 -5.29 12.77
CA SER A 505 -2.32 -4.78 13.76
C SER A 505 -2.29 -5.62 15.03
N LEU A 506 -3.45 -6.14 15.46
CA LEU A 506 -3.54 -7.03 16.61
C LEU A 506 -2.88 -8.38 16.32
N ALA A 507 -3.19 -9.00 15.19
CA ALA A 507 -2.59 -10.26 14.77
C ALA A 507 -1.06 -10.15 14.68
N PHE A 508 -0.55 -9.06 14.12
CA PHE A 508 0.88 -8.81 14.04
C PHE A 508 1.51 -8.59 15.43
N LYS A 509 0.82 -7.90 16.34
CA LYS A 509 1.28 -7.75 17.73
C LYS A 509 1.33 -9.10 18.45
N VAL A 510 0.28 -9.91 18.34
CA VAL A 510 0.25 -11.27 18.89
C VAL A 510 1.40 -12.11 18.34
N PHE A 511 1.63 -12.07 17.02
CA PHE A 511 2.76 -12.74 16.40
C PHE A 511 4.10 -12.31 17.01
N ARG A 512 4.35 -11.00 17.08
CA ARG A 512 5.60 -10.45 17.64
C ARG A 512 5.80 -10.73 19.13
N THR A 513 4.72 -10.85 19.89
CA THR A 513 4.79 -11.08 21.34
C THR A 513 4.93 -12.55 21.68
N MET A 514 4.18 -13.42 21.00
CA MET A 514 4.04 -14.82 21.40
C MET A 514 4.80 -15.80 20.51
N PHE A 515 5.05 -15.44 19.25
CA PHE A 515 5.44 -16.41 18.23
C PHE A 515 6.72 -16.06 17.47
N LEU A 516 7.16 -14.79 17.48
CA LEU A 516 8.43 -14.38 16.87
C LEU A 516 9.58 -14.71 17.82
N PRO A 517 10.48 -15.65 17.49
CA PRO A 517 11.56 -16.06 18.38
C PRO A 517 12.55 -14.93 18.67
N ASN A 518 13.10 -14.90 19.90
CA ASN A 518 14.06 -13.89 20.36
C ASN A 518 15.34 -13.79 19.51
N ASN A 519 15.70 -14.86 18.79
CA ASN A 519 16.85 -14.91 17.91
C ASN A 519 16.53 -14.53 16.45
N ILE A 520 15.27 -14.21 16.12
CA ILE A 520 14.86 -13.82 14.77
C ILE A 520 14.48 -12.34 14.78
N GLU A 521 15.09 -11.57 13.89
CA GLU A 521 14.76 -10.16 13.64
C GLU A 521 14.29 -10.00 12.19
N ILE A 522 13.18 -9.31 11.95
CA ILE A 522 12.65 -9.11 10.60
C ILE A 522 13.12 -7.75 10.06
N PRO A 523 13.87 -7.70 8.95
CA PRO A 523 14.41 -6.45 8.44
C PRO A 523 13.31 -5.56 7.84
N LEU A 524 13.40 -4.26 8.12
CA LEU A 524 12.56 -3.25 7.48
C LEU A 524 13.09 -2.95 6.09
N LEU A 525 12.28 -3.26 5.08
CA LEU A 525 12.65 -3.08 3.67
C LEU A 525 12.72 -1.60 3.31
N ILE A 526 13.79 -1.20 2.63
CA ILE A 526 13.82 0.09 1.96
C ILE A 526 12.81 0.09 0.81
N LYS A 527 12.28 1.28 0.48
CA LYS A 527 11.21 1.44 -0.50
C LYS A 527 11.50 0.79 -1.87
N ALA A 528 12.73 0.89 -2.37
CA ALA A 528 13.12 0.30 -3.65
C ALA A 528 13.02 -1.25 -3.64
N VAL A 529 13.53 -1.88 -2.58
CA VAL A 529 13.45 -3.35 -2.41
C VAL A 529 12.01 -3.78 -2.24
N TYR A 530 11.25 -3.06 -1.41
CA TYR A 530 9.82 -3.30 -1.23
C TYR A 530 9.06 -3.23 -2.57
N ASP A 531 9.27 -2.18 -3.37
CA ASP A 531 8.56 -1.98 -4.64
C ASP A 531 8.89 -3.08 -5.66
N ASN A 532 10.10 -3.65 -5.63
CA ASN A 532 10.47 -4.80 -6.46
C ASN A 532 9.78 -6.08 -6.00
N ILE A 533 9.82 -6.39 -4.69
CA ILE A 533 9.15 -7.58 -4.14
C ILE A 533 7.64 -7.50 -4.31
N TYR A 534 7.07 -6.30 -4.14
CA TYR A 534 5.63 -6.07 -4.28
C TYR A 534 5.11 -6.39 -5.69
N GLN A 535 5.93 -6.25 -6.73
CA GLN A 535 5.56 -6.65 -8.09
C GLN A 535 5.34 -8.17 -8.24
N ALA A 536 5.98 -8.98 -7.39
CA ALA A 536 5.78 -10.42 -7.33
C ALA A 536 4.69 -10.84 -6.33
N TYR A 537 4.03 -9.88 -5.65
CA TYR A 537 2.99 -10.18 -4.68
C TYR A 537 1.63 -10.32 -5.36
N TYR A 538 1.15 -11.56 -5.47
CA TYR A 538 -0.15 -11.90 -6.03
C TYR A 538 -1.13 -12.36 -4.94
N GLY A 539 -2.42 -12.19 -5.22
CA GLY A 539 -3.49 -12.67 -4.33
C GLY A 539 -3.76 -14.17 -4.47
N GLY A 540 -4.92 -14.60 -3.96
CA GLY A 540 -5.39 -15.96 -4.18
C GLY A 540 -5.57 -16.27 -5.67
N HIS A 541 -5.23 -17.49 -6.07
CA HIS A 541 -5.46 -17.98 -7.42
C HIS A 541 -6.97 -18.19 -7.65
N VAL A 542 -7.53 -17.52 -8.66
CA VAL A 542 -8.94 -17.61 -9.01
C VAL A 542 -9.05 -17.95 -10.49
N ASP A 543 -9.40 -19.20 -10.76
CA ASP A 543 -9.69 -19.68 -12.11
C ASP A 543 -11.19 -19.96 -12.24
N LEU A 544 -11.79 -19.44 -13.31
CA LEU A 544 -13.16 -19.75 -13.66
C LEU A 544 -13.17 -20.74 -14.81
N TYR A 545 -13.53 -21.99 -14.51
CA TYR A 545 -13.92 -22.92 -15.57
C TYR A 545 -15.21 -22.41 -16.21
N VAL A 546 -15.18 -22.14 -17.52
CA VAL A 546 -16.38 -21.81 -18.29
C VAL A 546 -16.97 -23.11 -18.82
N PRO A 547 -18.04 -23.65 -18.19
CA PRO A 547 -18.67 -24.85 -18.69
C PRO A 547 -19.18 -24.64 -20.11
N LYS A 548 -18.79 -25.55 -21.02
CA LYS A 548 -19.46 -25.72 -22.31
C LYS A 548 -20.72 -26.52 -22.03
N GLY A 549 -21.89 -25.98 -22.38
CA GLY A 549 -23.13 -26.73 -22.29
C GLY A 549 -23.17 -27.86 -23.32
N PRO A 550 -24.22 -28.70 -23.27
CA PRO A 550 -24.36 -29.81 -24.21
C PRO A 550 -24.38 -29.31 -25.65
N ILE A 551 -23.82 -30.11 -26.55
CA ILE A 551 -23.98 -29.95 -27.99
C ILE A 551 -25.39 -30.43 -28.31
N LEU A 552 -26.22 -29.52 -28.83
CA LEU A 552 -27.56 -29.86 -29.33
C LEU A 552 -27.45 -30.78 -30.54
N ASP A 553 -28.51 -31.52 -30.85
CA ASP A 553 -28.56 -32.45 -32.00
C ASP A 553 -28.27 -31.75 -33.36
N ASN A 554 -28.38 -30.42 -33.42
CA ASN A 554 -28.02 -29.59 -34.56
C ASN A 554 -26.56 -29.05 -34.55
N GLY A 555 -25.71 -29.58 -33.67
CA GLY A 555 -24.30 -29.19 -33.55
C GLY A 555 -24.03 -27.88 -32.80
N LYS A 556 -25.06 -27.17 -32.31
CA LYS A 556 -24.85 -25.91 -31.57
C LYS A 556 -24.53 -26.17 -30.10
N VAL A 557 -23.45 -25.54 -29.60
CA VAL A 557 -23.09 -25.53 -28.18
C VAL A 557 -23.98 -24.54 -27.43
N LEU A 558 -24.72 -25.00 -26.41
CA LEU A 558 -25.41 -24.13 -25.47
C LEU A 558 -24.39 -23.47 -24.54
N SER A 559 -24.20 -22.15 -24.62
CA SER A 559 -23.37 -21.44 -23.63
C SER A 559 -24.15 -21.24 -22.33
N VAL A 560 -23.49 -21.41 -21.18
CA VAL A 560 -24.14 -21.25 -19.87
C VAL A 560 -24.62 -19.81 -19.62
N ASN A 561 -24.05 -18.81 -20.31
CA ASN A 561 -24.53 -17.43 -20.26
C ASN A 561 -25.92 -17.26 -20.92
N LYS A 562 -26.23 -18.03 -21.98
CA LYS A 562 -27.59 -18.04 -22.56
C LYS A 562 -28.64 -18.65 -21.62
N ILE A 563 -28.23 -19.53 -20.71
CA ILE A 563 -29.14 -20.14 -19.72
C ILE A 563 -29.63 -19.10 -18.70
N LYS A 564 -28.82 -18.09 -18.36
CA LYS A 564 -29.20 -17.00 -17.45
C LYS A 564 -30.12 -15.94 -18.10
N GLU A 565 -29.99 -15.73 -19.40
CA GLU A 565 -30.82 -14.77 -20.17
C GLU A 565 -32.21 -15.33 -20.52
N LEU A 566 -32.38 -16.65 -20.44
CA LEU A 566 -33.69 -17.27 -20.49
C LEU A 566 -34.44 -16.95 -19.19
N ASN A 567 -35.28 -15.91 -19.22
CA ASN A 567 -36.39 -15.77 -18.28
C ASN A 567 -37.23 -17.05 -18.37
N ILE A 568 -37.10 -17.99 -17.42
CA ILE A 568 -37.85 -19.25 -17.44
C ILE A 568 -39.19 -19.06 -16.72
N PRO A 569 -40.26 -18.70 -17.46
CA PRO A 569 -41.55 -19.35 -17.26
C PRO A 569 -41.71 -20.48 -18.30
N LYS A 570 -41.84 -21.71 -17.79
CA LYS A 570 -42.55 -22.86 -18.38
C LYS A 570 -42.03 -23.57 -19.65
N ILE A 571 -40.94 -23.18 -20.33
CA ILE A 571 -40.45 -23.95 -21.50
C ILE A 571 -38.92 -24.07 -21.53
N VAL A 572 -38.31 -24.54 -20.45
CA VAL A 572 -37.01 -25.24 -20.56
C VAL A 572 -37.32 -26.70 -20.29
N GLU A 573 -37.26 -27.50 -21.35
CA GLU A 573 -37.48 -28.95 -21.31
C GLU A 573 -36.82 -29.55 -20.06
N GLN A 574 -37.52 -30.51 -19.44
CA GLN A 574 -37.11 -31.27 -18.25
C GLN A 574 -35.62 -31.67 -18.27
N LYS A 575 -35.07 -31.96 -19.46
CA LYS A 575 -33.66 -32.26 -19.74
C LYS A 575 -32.67 -31.18 -19.28
N GLY A 576 -32.99 -29.89 -19.42
CA GLY A 576 -32.12 -28.78 -18.99
C GLY A 576 -32.04 -28.66 -17.47
N ILE A 577 -33.18 -28.85 -16.78
CA ILE A 577 -33.25 -28.88 -15.32
C ILE A 577 -32.53 -30.13 -14.78
N ASP A 578 -32.71 -31.29 -15.43
CA ASP A 578 -32.05 -32.54 -15.05
C ASP A 578 -30.53 -32.46 -15.30
N TYR A 579 -30.09 -31.79 -16.37
CA TYR A 579 -28.67 -31.51 -16.59
C TYR A 579 -28.10 -30.61 -15.50
N ILE A 580 -28.77 -29.53 -15.14
CA ILE A 580 -28.33 -28.62 -14.07
C ILE A 580 -28.28 -29.36 -12.73
N LYS A 581 -29.32 -30.12 -12.37
CA LYS A 581 -29.36 -30.95 -11.16
C LYS A 581 -28.24 -31.99 -11.17
N LYS A 582 -28.03 -32.69 -12.29
CA LYS A 582 -26.93 -33.66 -12.44
C LYS A 582 -25.57 -32.98 -12.32
N PHE A 583 -25.39 -31.82 -12.97
CA PHE A 583 -24.16 -31.03 -12.90
C PHE A 583 -23.86 -30.62 -11.45
N TYR A 584 -24.81 -29.99 -10.75
CA TYR A 584 -24.62 -29.61 -9.34
C TYR A 584 -24.43 -30.82 -8.42
N ASN A 585 -25.09 -31.96 -8.68
CA ASN A 585 -24.88 -33.20 -7.93
C ASN A 585 -23.50 -33.84 -8.21
N THR A 586 -22.87 -33.54 -9.35
CA THR A 586 -21.51 -34.02 -9.68
C THR A 586 -20.41 -33.07 -9.24
N VAL A 587 -20.71 -31.77 -9.05
CA VAL A 587 -19.73 -30.78 -8.60
C VAL A 587 -19.49 -30.97 -7.11
N LYS A 588 -18.27 -31.38 -6.78
CA LYS A 588 -17.80 -31.47 -5.40
C LYS A 588 -17.07 -30.18 -5.03
N HIS A 589 -17.38 -29.65 -3.86
CA HIS A 589 -16.67 -28.51 -3.30
C HIS A 589 -15.69 -29.00 -2.25
N TYR A 590 -14.43 -28.59 -2.40
CA TYR A 590 -13.38 -28.85 -1.43
C TYR A 590 -12.79 -27.51 -1.02
N ASP A 591 -12.61 -27.33 0.29
CA ASP A 591 -11.92 -26.19 0.86
C ASP A 591 -10.72 -26.68 1.66
N ILE A 592 -9.60 -25.96 1.56
CA ILE A 592 -8.39 -26.29 2.30
C ILE A 592 -8.46 -25.63 3.66
N ASN A 593 -8.56 -26.44 4.71
CA ASN A 593 -8.56 -25.99 6.10
C ASN A 593 -7.37 -25.06 6.38
N SER A 594 -7.65 -23.76 6.51
CA SER A 594 -6.66 -22.72 6.80
C SER A 594 -5.44 -22.77 5.86
N LEU A 595 -5.68 -22.70 4.55
CA LEU A 595 -4.63 -22.74 3.51
C LEU A 595 -3.37 -21.94 3.87
N TYR A 596 -3.51 -20.66 4.19
CA TYR A 596 -2.36 -19.79 4.50
C TYR A 596 -1.63 -20.20 5.79
N PRO A 597 -2.28 -20.36 6.96
CA PRO A 597 -1.60 -20.91 8.14
C PRO A 597 -0.95 -22.28 7.90
N LYS A 598 -1.57 -23.15 7.09
CA LYS A 598 -1.00 -24.46 6.76
C LYS A 598 0.25 -24.35 5.89
N ALA A 599 0.28 -23.42 4.95
CA ALA A 599 1.48 -23.09 4.18
C ALA A 599 2.56 -22.49 5.10
N MET A 600 2.18 -21.52 5.96
CA MET A 600 3.07 -20.84 6.91
C MET A 600 3.78 -21.79 7.87
N SER A 601 3.09 -22.85 8.30
CA SER A 601 3.66 -23.86 9.20
C SER A 601 4.53 -24.91 8.51
N LYS A 602 4.46 -25.05 7.17
CA LYS A 602 5.14 -26.11 6.42
C LYS A 602 6.34 -25.64 5.63
N PHE A 603 6.25 -24.45 5.03
CA PHE A 603 7.28 -23.94 4.13
C PHE A 603 8.23 -23.00 4.86
N LYS A 604 9.45 -22.87 4.33
CA LYS A 604 10.39 -21.85 4.78
C LYS A 604 9.99 -20.51 4.21
N TYR A 605 9.95 -19.48 5.06
CA TYR A 605 9.65 -18.11 4.66
C TYR A 605 10.92 -17.27 4.75
N PRO A 606 11.13 -16.33 3.81
CA PRO A 606 12.29 -15.45 3.85
C PRO A 606 12.16 -14.47 5.03
N THR A 607 13.08 -14.57 5.99
CA THR A 607 13.17 -13.68 7.15
C THR A 607 14.45 -12.85 7.20
N ASP A 608 15.43 -13.22 6.38
CA ASP A 608 16.79 -12.65 6.41
C ASP A 608 16.97 -11.54 5.37
N ILE A 609 18.23 -11.13 5.17
CA ILE A 609 18.62 -10.05 4.24
C ILE A 609 18.30 -10.47 2.79
N ILE A 610 17.86 -9.48 2.00
CA ILE A 610 17.61 -9.66 0.58
C ILE A 610 18.84 -9.21 -0.21
N GLY A 611 19.48 -10.17 -0.88
CA GLY A 611 20.52 -9.88 -1.86
C GLY A 611 19.92 -9.52 -3.21
N TYR A 612 20.54 -8.57 -3.90
CA TYR A 612 20.19 -8.25 -5.29
C TYR A 612 21.14 -8.97 -6.25
N PHE A 613 20.61 -9.52 -7.33
CA PHE A 613 21.42 -10.16 -8.37
C PHE A 613 20.96 -9.73 -9.76
N ILE A 614 21.87 -9.85 -10.72
CA ILE A 614 21.61 -9.69 -12.15
C ILE A 614 22.17 -10.91 -12.87
N GLY A 615 21.36 -11.51 -13.73
CA GLY A 615 21.73 -12.69 -14.51
C GLY A 615 20.72 -13.82 -14.34
N ASP A 616 21.11 -15.01 -14.77
CA ASP A 616 20.28 -16.22 -14.66
C ASP A 616 20.28 -16.75 -13.23
N ILE A 617 19.12 -16.71 -12.57
CA ILE A 617 18.94 -17.18 -11.19
C ILE A 617 19.24 -18.68 -11.03
N THR A 618 19.12 -19.49 -12.09
CA THR A 618 19.40 -20.94 -12.02
C THR A 618 20.88 -21.22 -11.74
N LEU A 619 21.76 -20.24 -11.98
CA LEU A 619 23.18 -20.36 -11.67
C LEU A 619 23.50 -20.10 -10.20
N ILE A 620 22.54 -19.63 -9.38
CA ILE A 620 22.79 -19.22 -8.00
C ILE A 620 23.35 -20.35 -7.14
N GLU A 621 22.97 -21.61 -7.39
CA GLU A 621 23.45 -22.79 -6.66
C GLU A 621 24.97 -22.98 -6.75
N ASN A 622 25.57 -22.63 -7.90
CA ASN A 622 27.03 -22.64 -8.07
C ASN A 622 27.74 -21.61 -7.17
N TYR A 623 26.99 -20.64 -6.67
CA TYR A 623 27.45 -19.48 -5.91
C TYR A 623 26.84 -19.40 -4.50
N VAL A 624 26.09 -20.42 -4.05
CA VAL A 624 25.44 -20.48 -2.72
C VAL A 624 26.44 -20.34 -1.57
N HIS A 625 27.69 -20.77 -1.76
CA HIS A 625 28.77 -20.60 -0.79
C HIS A 625 29.09 -19.13 -0.45
N LEU A 626 28.58 -18.19 -1.23
CA LEU A 626 28.74 -16.74 -1.02
C LEU A 626 27.60 -16.13 -0.22
N VAL A 627 26.42 -16.77 -0.17
CA VAL A 627 25.26 -16.36 0.64
C VAL A 627 25.51 -16.65 2.14
N ILE A 628 26.31 -17.66 2.44
CA ILE A 628 26.51 -18.18 3.81
C ILE A 628 27.55 -17.37 4.61
N LYS A 629 28.31 -16.46 3.99
CA LYS A 629 29.48 -15.81 4.61
C LYS A 629 29.24 -14.49 5.35
N VAL A 630 27.99 -14.07 5.52
CA VAL A 630 27.65 -12.88 6.31
C VAL A 630 26.77 -13.31 7.50
N ILE A 631 27.40 -13.98 8.48
CA ILE A 631 26.89 -14.11 9.84
C ILE A 631 27.64 -13.12 10.72
#